data_AF-A0A0A1PKE3-F1
#
_entry.id   AF-A0A0A1PKE3-F1
#
_cell.length_a   1.000
_cell.length_b   1.000
_cell.length_c   1.000
_cell.angle_alpha   90.00
_cell.angle_beta   90.00
_cell.angle_gamma   90.00
#
_symmetry.space_group_name_H-M   'P 1'
#
loop_
_entity.id
_entity.type
_entity.pdbx_description
1 polymer ?
#
loop_
_entity_poly.entity_id
_entity_poly.type
_entity_poly.pdbx_seq_one_letter_code
_entity_poly.pdbx_strand_id
1 'polypeptide(L)'
;MAQMAQKPPPIAAGVPSRGGGPSLLLGTAAGFVAIAGAQAADLPGKAAPAEYVRVCDTYGAGFFFIPGTDTCLRIGGFVRADFIVNSSPGNRFNANTGVPGSQVLGTSYFDQYYSTSARLTLNLDARSNTEYGLLRAFGQFSAYRGVFDGSFSSQGLVTSGAGQSPRASAINVERAFIQFAGITAGFSASFFNFYQGDVQLSGNFAATARSTTVLAYTASFGSGFSATVSLEDSMYRRYSNSDSWYGTAAVPGALTSSSLQRPLSGAQGMTYAGQQIPDIVANLRVDQGWGSAQVMGALHQLRDFGYAGITNVPTAKAGDKMGWAVGAGLRLNLDMLARGDVLWLQGVYTDGALDYAFGTANQGGDRSTISGAGNLAGTNALNTQLRDAAVILGAIQTTKAWSIAAGFRHFWTPALRSSVFGSYSNIDQPAASTLWDVKYWTVGVNTIWSPVRNLDLGVEVVYHNIQARQQNGLPALITPSNTFRGQEGAWVGTIRVQRNF
;
A
#
# COMPACT_ATOMS: atom_id res chain seq x y z
N MET A 1 -9.87 54.53 46.06
CA MET A 1 -8.41 54.37 46.25
C MET A 1 -7.86 53.77 44.97
N ALA A 2 -6.78 54.21 44.31
CA ALA A 2 -5.88 55.36 44.32
C ALA A 2 -4.62 54.85 43.54
N GLN A 3 -3.90 55.60 42.71
CA GLN A 3 -3.97 57.03 42.35
C GLN A 3 -3.18 57.29 41.02
N MET A 4 -3.66 58.24 40.19
CA MET A 4 -2.89 59.22 39.36
C MET A 4 -1.76 58.75 38.38
N ALA A 5 -1.39 59.43 37.29
CA ALA A 5 -1.79 60.70 36.62
C ALA A 5 -1.73 60.49 35.07
N GLN A 6 -2.26 61.28 34.10
CA GLN A 6 -2.42 62.74 33.89
C GLN A 6 -1.08 63.53 33.73
N LYS A 7 -0.88 64.51 32.81
CA LYS A 7 -1.63 64.93 31.58
C LYS A 7 -0.63 65.60 30.54
N PRO A 8 -0.80 66.79 29.86
CA PRO A 8 -0.40 66.94 28.43
C PRO A 8 0.65 68.05 28.08
N PRO A 9 1.07 68.23 26.79
CA PRO A 9 1.71 69.47 26.25
C PRO A 9 0.65 70.57 25.95
N PRO A 10 0.97 71.81 25.43
CA PRO A 10 1.12 72.09 23.97
C PRO A 10 1.89 73.42 23.59
N ILE A 11 1.69 73.96 22.35
CA ILE A 11 1.92 75.36 21.84
C ILE A 11 3.39 75.74 21.48
N ALA A 12 3.79 76.54 20.46
CA ALA A 12 3.21 77.24 19.27
C ALA A 12 4.29 77.23 18.13
N ALA A 13 4.03 77.26 16.80
CA ALA A 13 3.25 78.12 15.88
C ALA A 13 4.00 79.37 15.34
N GLY A 14 4.12 79.51 14.00
CA GLY A 14 4.72 80.65 13.26
C GLY A 14 4.55 80.54 11.73
N VAL A 15 4.13 81.62 11.05
CA VAL A 15 3.55 81.71 9.67
C VAL A 15 3.67 83.20 9.19
N PRO A 16 3.69 83.64 7.88
CA PRO A 16 3.67 83.00 6.55
C PRO A 16 4.99 83.32 5.74
N SER A 17 5.15 83.72 4.45
CA SER A 17 4.30 84.02 3.26
C SER A 17 5.03 84.09 1.89
N ARG A 18 4.46 83.42 0.87
CA ARG A 18 4.28 83.74 -0.59
C ARG A 18 5.31 84.55 -1.44
N GLY A 19 5.57 83.98 -2.65
CA GLY A 19 5.82 84.69 -3.94
C GLY A 19 7.30 84.80 -4.35
N GLY A 20 7.72 84.67 -5.62
CA GLY A 20 7.06 84.30 -6.89
C GLY A 20 8.14 84.09 -8.00
N GLY A 21 7.82 83.43 -9.13
CA GLY A 21 8.78 83.21 -10.24
C GLY A 21 8.74 84.31 -11.32
N PRO A 22 9.31 84.12 -12.55
CA PRO A 22 10.11 82.98 -13.07
C PRO A 22 11.41 83.38 -13.83
N SER A 23 12.27 82.43 -14.26
CA SER A 23 12.92 82.40 -15.61
C SER A 23 14.12 81.41 -15.79
N LEU A 24 14.10 80.70 -16.94
CA LEU A 24 15.18 80.34 -17.90
C LEU A 24 16.46 79.50 -17.56
N LEU A 25 16.66 78.50 -18.46
CA LEU A 25 17.90 78.00 -19.11
C LEU A 25 18.89 76.99 -18.47
N LEU A 26 19.12 75.92 -19.26
CA LEU A 26 20.38 75.16 -19.53
C LEU A 26 21.12 74.42 -18.38
N GLY A 27 21.87 73.34 -18.63
CA GLY A 27 21.97 72.55 -19.87
C GLY A 27 23.38 72.10 -20.29
N THR A 28 23.98 71.12 -19.60
CA THR A 28 25.14 70.28 -20.02
C THR A 28 25.21 69.08 -19.06
N ALA A 29 25.50 67.82 -19.41
CA ALA A 29 26.25 67.19 -20.52
C ALA A 29 27.78 67.25 -20.38
N ALA A 30 28.37 66.17 -19.87
CA ALA A 30 29.79 65.83 -19.97
C ALA A 30 29.88 64.35 -20.41
N GLY A 31 30.54 64.09 -21.54
CA GLY A 31 30.61 62.75 -22.12
C GLY A 31 32.04 62.20 -22.14
N PHE A 32 32.16 60.88 -22.03
CA PHE A 32 33.35 60.15 -22.46
C PHE A 32 33.01 59.37 -23.74
N VAL A 33 33.74 59.67 -24.81
CA VAL A 33 33.66 58.95 -26.08
C VAL A 33 35.05 58.41 -26.41
N ALA A 34 35.16 57.09 -26.41
CA ALA A 34 36.25 56.36 -27.05
C ALA A 34 35.59 55.33 -27.99
N ILE A 35 36.00 55.32 -29.25
CA ILE A 35 35.37 54.56 -30.34
C ILE A 35 36.29 53.41 -30.77
N ALA A 36 35.70 52.42 -31.46
CA ALA A 36 36.36 51.30 -32.14
C ALA A 36 36.86 50.15 -31.23
N GLY A 37 35.90 49.30 -30.83
CA GLY A 37 36.14 47.94 -30.33
C GLY A 37 35.08 46.99 -30.90
N ALA A 38 34.98 46.88 -32.22
CA ALA A 38 33.94 46.09 -32.88
C ALA A 38 34.19 44.59 -32.69
N GLN A 39 33.53 44.01 -31.69
CA GLN A 39 33.34 42.56 -31.55
C GLN A 39 31.84 42.27 -31.53
N ALA A 40 31.38 41.57 -32.56
CA ALA A 40 30.01 41.08 -32.62
C ALA A 40 29.88 39.87 -31.67
N ALA A 41 29.55 40.14 -30.41
CA ALA A 41 28.90 39.14 -29.59
C ALA A 41 27.47 39.00 -30.12
N ASP A 42 27.20 37.95 -30.90
CA ASP A 42 25.85 37.63 -31.37
C ASP A 42 24.87 37.65 -30.19
N LEU A 43 23.75 38.37 -30.33
CA LEU A 43 22.57 38.00 -29.58
C LEU A 43 22.17 36.61 -30.08
N PRO A 44 22.06 35.58 -29.21
CA PRO A 44 21.48 34.30 -29.61
C PRO A 44 20.05 34.56 -30.10
N GLY A 45 19.89 34.57 -31.41
CA GLY A 45 18.75 35.21 -32.05
C GLY A 45 17.45 34.53 -31.68
N LYS A 46 16.42 35.34 -31.37
CA LYS A 46 15.03 34.90 -31.21
C LYS A 46 14.90 33.71 -30.25
N ALA A 47 14.93 34.00 -28.94
CA ALA A 47 14.63 33.03 -27.89
C ALA A 47 13.52 32.08 -28.34
N ALA A 48 13.85 30.79 -28.43
CA ALA A 48 12.95 29.78 -29.00
C ALA A 48 11.57 29.89 -28.33
N PRO A 49 10.47 29.76 -29.08
CA PRO A 49 9.12 29.97 -28.52
C PRO A 49 8.96 29.05 -27.32
N ALA A 50 8.98 29.66 -26.13
CA ALA A 50 8.92 28.92 -24.88
C ALA A 50 7.56 28.23 -24.84
N GLU A 51 7.55 26.91 -25.04
CA GLU A 51 6.33 26.13 -25.10
C GLU A 51 5.82 25.92 -23.67
N TYR A 52 5.24 26.99 -23.12
CA TYR A 52 4.72 27.03 -21.78
C TYR A 52 3.67 25.94 -21.59
N VAL A 53 3.76 25.25 -20.46
CA VAL A 53 2.79 24.26 -20.00
C VAL A 53 1.41 24.92 -19.90
N ARG A 54 0.52 24.62 -20.85
CA ARG A 54 -0.84 25.17 -20.95
C ARG A 54 -1.76 24.44 -19.97
N VAL A 55 -2.65 25.17 -19.29
CA VAL A 55 -3.70 24.56 -18.44
C VAL A 55 -4.66 23.74 -19.31
N CYS A 56 -5.13 22.60 -18.81
CA CYS A 56 -6.15 21.76 -19.45
C CYS A 56 -7.36 21.59 -18.52
N ASP A 57 -8.30 22.54 -18.57
CA ASP A 57 -9.48 22.53 -17.70
C ASP A 57 -10.48 21.40 -18.01
N THR A 58 -10.37 20.77 -19.19
CA THR A 58 -11.24 19.67 -19.69
C THR A 58 -11.40 18.50 -18.70
N TYR A 59 -10.38 18.22 -17.89
CA TYR A 59 -10.40 17.14 -16.88
C TYR A 59 -10.34 17.65 -15.44
N GLY A 60 -10.54 18.97 -15.24
CA GLY A 60 -10.56 19.64 -13.95
C GLY A 60 -9.19 20.13 -13.47
N ALA A 61 -9.19 20.71 -12.27
CA ALA A 61 -8.03 21.41 -11.72
C ALA A 61 -6.78 20.51 -11.58
N GLY A 62 -5.62 21.09 -11.89
CA GLY A 62 -4.31 20.43 -11.82
C GLY A 62 -3.90 19.67 -13.09
N PHE A 63 -4.75 19.61 -14.11
CA PHE A 63 -4.38 19.10 -15.43
C PHE A 63 -3.74 20.19 -16.30
N PHE A 64 -2.73 19.80 -17.07
CA PHE A 64 -2.03 20.64 -18.04
C PHE A 64 -1.69 19.82 -19.30
N PHE A 65 -1.59 20.48 -20.45
CA PHE A 65 -1.17 19.83 -21.69
C PHE A 65 0.32 19.47 -21.64
N ILE A 66 0.65 18.24 -22.05
CA ILE A 66 2.02 17.86 -22.38
C ILE A 66 2.42 18.61 -23.65
N PRO A 67 3.52 19.39 -23.67
CA PRO A 67 3.99 20.12 -24.86
C PRO A 67 4.03 19.27 -26.12
N GLY A 68 3.67 19.86 -27.26
CA GLY A 68 3.52 19.17 -28.54
C GLY A 68 2.31 18.24 -28.67
N THR A 69 1.38 18.18 -27.69
CA THR A 69 0.25 17.23 -27.73
C THR A 69 -1.06 17.79 -27.15
N ASP A 70 -2.19 17.18 -27.55
CA ASP A 70 -3.50 17.36 -26.91
C ASP A 70 -3.72 16.46 -25.68
N THR A 71 -2.66 15.84 -25.15
CA THR A 71 -2.75 14.97 -23.96
C THR A 71 -2.58 15.79 -22.69
N CYS A 72 -3.56 15.69 -21.81
CA CYS A 72 -3.57 16.39 -20.53
C CYS A 72 -3.03 15.49 -19.42
N LEU A 73 -1.93 15.92 -18.80
CA LEU A 73 -1.31 15.29 -17.64
C LEU A 73 -1.70 16.05 -16.37
N ARG A 74 -2.03 15.31 -15.31
CA ARG A 74 -1.98 15.80 -13.93
C ARG A 74 -0.89 15.05 -13.16
N ILE A 75 -0.03 15.82 -12.52
CA ILE A 75 0.90 15.35 -11.48
C ILE A 75 0.28 15.67 -10.13
N GLY A 76 0.35 14.73 -9.18
CA GLY A 76 -0.03 14.95 -7.78
C GLY A 76 0.52 13.83 -6.91
N GLY A 77 0.23 13.84 -5.61
CA GLY A 77 0.80 12.84 -4.70
C GLY A 77 0.83 13.25 -3.25
N PHE A 78 1.76 12.65 -2.51
CA PHE A 78 2.04 13.07 -1.14
C PHE A 78 3.49 12.78 -0.73
N VAL A 79 3.99 13.59 0.21
CA VAL A 79 5.10 13.23 1.10
C VAL A 79 4.52 12.88 2.45
N ARG A 80 4.93 11.74 3.01
CA ARG A 80 4.51 11.20 4.31
C ARG A 80 5.74 10.87 5.15
N ALA A 81 5.67 11.16 6.44
CA ALA A 81 6.55 10.62 7.47
C ALA A 81 5.70 9.91 8.54
N ASP A 82 6.09 8.68 8.87
CA ASP A 82 5.43 7.84 9.88
C ASP A 82 6.42 7.48 11.00
N PHE A 83 5.93 7.53 12.24
CA PHE A 83 6.61 7.06 13.45
C PHE A 83 5.69 6.03 14.09
N ILE A 84 6.12 4.78 14.14
CA ILE A 84 5.33 3.64 14.65
C ILE A 84 5.95 3.18 15.96
N VAL A 85 5.13 2.87 16.96
CA VAL A 85 5.53 2.38 18.29
C VAL A 85 4.99 0.97 18.49
N ASN A 86 5.83 0.09 19.04
CA ASN A 86 5.64 -1.36 19.07
C ASN A 86 5.45 -1.93 17.65
N SER A 87 6.34 -1.51 16.75
CA SER A 87 6.49 -1.93 15.36
C SER A 87 7.07 -3.34 15.22
N SER A 88 6.89 -3.97 14.06
CA SER A 88 7.34 -5.34 13.76
C SER A 88 8.82 -5.58 14.15
N PRO A 89 9.10 -6.37 15.20
CA PRO A 89 10.44 -6.82 15.51
C PRO A 89 10.98 -7.71 14.38
N GLY A 90 12.25 -7.56 14.06
CA GLY A 90 12.95 -8.51 13.20
C GLY A 90 13.51 -9.66 14.01
N ASN A 91 13.25 -10.87 13.54
CA ASN A 91 13.80 -12.08 14.13
C ASN A 91 15.31 -12.19 13.85
N ARG A 92 16.02 -12.92 14.72
CA ARG A 92 17.39 -13.38 14.45
C ARG A 92 17.30 -14.76 13.80
N PHE A 93 17.54 -14.82 12.50
CA PHE A 93 17.51 -16.08 11.76
C PHE A 93 18.90 -16.72 11.77
N ASN A 94 19.02 -17.98 12.22
CA ASN A 94 20.20 -18.77 11.90
C ASN A 94 20.08 -19.25 10.45
N ALA A 95 20.67 -18.52 9.53
CA ALA A 95 20.61 -18.79 8.09
C ALA A 95 21.69 -19.77 7.60
N ASN A 96 22.60 -20.22 8.46
CA ASN A 96 23.68 -21.13 8.07
C ASN A 96 23.96 -22.17 9.16
N THR A 97 23.25 -23.30 9.07
CA THR A 97 23.43 -24.47 9.93
C THR A 97 24.80 -25.13 9.82
N GLY A 98 25.60 -24.81 8.79
CA GLY A 98 26.98 -25.26 8.64
C GLY A 98 28.01 -24.49 9.47
N VAL A 99 27.63 -23.36 10.10
CA VAL A 99 28.53 -22.58 10.97
C VAL A 99 27.88 -22.37 12.35
N PRO A 100 28.23 -23.18 13.36
CA PRO A 100 27.70 -23.05 14.72
C PRO A 100 27.88 -21.62 15.27
N GLY A 101 26.77 -21.04 15.75
CA GLY A 101 26.74 -19.67 16.30
C GLY A 101 26.46 -18.55 15.28
N SER A 102 26.39 -18.83 13.98
CA SER A 102 26.04 -17.82 12.98
C SER A 102 24.60 -17.32 13.15
N GLN A 103 24.40 -16.00 13.26
CA GLN A 103 23.08 -15.36 13.29
C GLN A 103 23.02 -14.23 12.26
N VAL A 104 22.05 -14.30 11.36
CA VAL A 104 21.67 -13.18 10.48
C VAL A 104 20.61 -12.36 11.22
N LEU A 105 20.92 -11.09 11.46
CA LEU A 105 19.95 -10.11 11.93
C LEU A 105 19.07 -9.70 10.75
N GLY A 106 17.76 -9.93 10.82
CA GLY A 106 16.83 -9.32 9.88
C GLY A 106 16.83 -7.79 10.03
N THR A 107 16.56 -7.04 8.96
CA THR A 107 16.55 -5.57 8.96
C THR A 107 15.66 -4.97 10.05
N SER A 108 14.50 -5.56 10.28
CA SER A 108 13.55 -5.14 11.31
C SER A 108 14.03 -5.37 12.76
N TYR A 109 15.17 -6.04 12.99
CA TYR A 109 15.73 -6.24 14.34
C TYR A 109 16.07 -4.90 15.01
N PHE A 110 16.42 -3.90 14.20
CA PHE A 110 16.72 -2.54 14.65
C PHE A 110 15.47 -1.69 14.95
N ASP A 111 14.29 -2.16 14.55
CA ASP A 111 13.00 -1.45 14.56
C ASP A 111 12.00 -2.06 15.58
N GLN A 112 12.50 -2.81 16.57
CA GLN A 112 11.70 -3.65 17.49
C GLN A 112 10.74 -2.90 18.44
N TYR A 113 11.09 -1.69 18.89
CA TYR A 113 10.30 -0.93 19.87
C TYR A 113 9.62 0.30 19.25
N TYR A 114 10.26 0.88 18.26
CA TYR A 114 9.73 1.91 17.41
C TYR A 114 10.38 1.77 16.03
N SER A 115 9.72 2.30 15.01
CA SER A 115 10.25 2.35 13.66
C SER A 115 9.83 3.65 12.98
N THR A 116 10.58 4.05 11.96
CA THR A 116 10.27 5.27 11.20
C THR A 116 10.29 5.00 9.70
N SER A 117 9.46 5.72 8.96
CA SER A 117 9.55 5.74 7.51
C SER A 117 9.22 7.10 6.91
N ALA A 118 9.79 7.36 5.74
CA ALA A 118 9.41 8.42 4.84
C ALA A 118 8.97 7.81 3.49
N ARG A 119 7.87 8.29 2.95
CA ARG A 119 7.30 7.87 1.67
C ARG A 119 6.97 9.08 0.80
N LEU A 120 7.52 9.12 -0.40
CA LEU A 120 7.06 9.98 -1.48
C LEU A 120 6.22 9.12 -2.44
N THR A 121 4.97 9.47 -2.66
CA THR A 121 4.13 8.88 -3.71
C THR A 121 3.86 9.91 -4.79
N LEU A 122 4.08 9.52 -6.05
CA LEU A 122 3.80 10.30 -7.25
C LEU A 122 2.70 9.62 -8.07
N ASN A 123 1.65 10.38 -8.38
CA ASN A 123 0.56 10.01 -9.27
C ASN A 123 0.74 10.76 -10.60
N LEU A 124 0.66 10.04 -11.71
CA LEU A 124 0.64 10.58 -13.07
C LEU A 124 -0.66 10.13 -13.72
N ASP A 125 -1.56 11.06 -14.03
CA ASP A 125 -2.87 10.81 -14.64
C ASP A 125 -2.88 11.52 -16.00
N ALA A 126 -2.62 10.78 -17.08
CA ALA A 126 -2.58 11.29 -18.46
C ALA A 126 -3.87 10.93 -19.19
N ARG A 127 -4.48 11.90 -19.89
CA ARG A 127 -5.81 11.80 -20.49
C ARG A 127 -5.88 12.47 -21.86
N SER A 128 -6.44 11.76 -22.82
CA SER A 128 -6.62 12.22 -24.19
C SER A 128 -8.03 11.85 -24.64
N ASN A 129 -8.76 12.77 -25.26
CA ASN A 129 -10.05 12.44 -25.85
C ASN A 129 -9.81 11.85 -27.24
N THR A 130 -10.48 10.74 -27.57
CA THR A 130 -10.36 10.06 -28.86
C THR A 130 -11.74 9.89 -29.49
N GLU A 131 -11.80 9.51 -30.77
CA GLU A 131 -13.06 9.16 -31.44
C GLU A 131 -13.82 8.00 -30.77
N TYR A 132 -13.10 7.17 -30.00
CA TYR A 132 -13.65 6.06 -29.20
C TYR A 132 -13.88 6.44 -27.71
N GLY A 133 -13.83 7.74 -27.38
CA GLY A 133 -13.98 8.28 -26.03
C GLY A 133 -12.67 8.50 -25.29
N LEU A 134 -12.74 8.55 -23.96
CA LEU A 134 -11.58 8.88 -23.11
C LEU A 134 -10.54 7.75 -23.09
N LEU A 135 -9.34 8.04 -23.58
CA LEU A 135 -8.13 7.28 -23.30
C LEU A 135 -7.48 7.84 -22.04
N ARG A 136 -7.13 6.97 -21.10
CA ARG A 136 -6.43 7.32 -19.86
C ARG A 136 -5.26 6.39 -19.61
N ALA A 137 -4.09 6.93 -19.31
CA ALA A 137 -2.98 6.19 -18.73
C ALA A 137 -2.73 6.69 -17.30
N PHE A 138 -2.61 5.78 -16.33
CA PHE A 138 -2.38 6.12 -14.93
C PHE A 138 -1.21 5.35 -14.35
N GLY A 139 -0.23 6.08 -13.83
CA GLY A 139 0.92 5.54 -13.09
C GLY A 139 0.93 6.05 -11.65
N GLN A 140 1.21 5.17 -10.71
CA GLN A 140 1.47 5.50 -9.31
C GLN A 140 2.76 4.83 -8.85
N PHE A 141 3.74 5.65 -8.52
CA PHE A 141 5.07 5.23 -8.05
C PHE A 141 5.23 5.66 -6.60
N SER A 142 5.92 4.86 -5.79
CA SER A 142 6.23 5.23 -4.40
C SER A 142 7.68 4.93 -4.07
N ALA A 143 8.41 5.98 -3.67
CA ALA A 143 9.75 5.88 -3.11
C ALA A 143 9.65 5.82 -1.58
N TYR A 144 10.22 4.78 -0.99
CA TYR A 144 10.19 4.48 0.44
C TYR A 144 11.60 4.54 1.03
N ARG A 145 11.68 4.94 2.30
CA ARG A 145 12.89 4.86 3.13
C ARG A 145 12.51 4.64 4.59
N GLY A 146 13.09 3.65 5.26
CA GLY A 146 12.75 3.28 6.63
C GLY A 146 12.53 1.79 6.78
N VAL A 147 11.55 1.41 7.61
CA VAL A 147 11.12 0.01 7.86
C VAL A 147 11.08 -0.80 6.57
N PHE A 148 11.97 -1.78 6.43
CA PHE A 148 12.08 -2.59 5.21
C PHE A 148 11.27 -3.87 5.34
N ASP A 149 10.15 -3.96 4.63
CA ASP A 149 9.23 -5.10 4.67
C ASP A 149 8.58 -5.38 3.30
N GLY A 150 9.38 -5.62 2.25
CA GLY A 150 8.85 -6.11 0.97
C GLY A 150 9.74 -6.04 -0.27
N SER A 151 9.64 -7.10 -1.09
CA SER A 151 9.87 -7.20 -2.55
C SER A 151 11.16 -6.71 -3.24
N PHE A 152 12.08 -5.98 -2.60
CA PHE A 152 13.40 -5.67 -3.21
C PHE A 152 14.53 -6.61 -2.81
N SER A 153 14.18 -7.84 -2.39
CA SER A 153 15.11 -8.97 -2.38
C SER A 153 15.31 -9.54 -3.79
N SER A 154 15.89 -8.74 -4.70
CA SER A 154 16.58 -9.37 -5.83
C SER A 154 17.76 -10.15 -5.23
N GLN A 155 17.75 -11.48 -5.38
CA GLN A 155 18.81 -12.31 -4.78
C GLN A 155 20.20 -11.90 -5.28
N GLY A 156 20.30 -11.28 -6.47
CA GLY A 156 21.53 -10.68 -6.99
C GLY A 156 22.13 -9.55 -6.13
N LEU A 157 21.33 -8.78 -5.38
CA LEU A 157 21.87 -7.83 -4.40
C LEU A 157 22.29 -8.54 -3.11
N VAL A 158 21.53 -9.55 -2.67
CA VAL A 158 21.84 -10.37 -1.48
C VAL A 158 23.15 -11.17 -1.67
N THR A 159 23.43 -11.65 -2.88
CA THR A 159 24.67 -12.37 -3.22
C THR A 159 25.88 -11.46 -3.46
N SER A 160 25.71 -10.12 -3.47
CA SER A 160 26.81 -9.17 -3.69
C SER A 160 27.70 -8.93 -2.46
N GLY A 161 27.36 -9.53 -1.31
CA GLY A 161 28.00 -9.24 -0.01
C GLY A 161 27.51 -7.93 0.64
N ALA A 162 26.76 -7.09 -0.08
CA ALA A 162 26.05 -5.95 0.50
C ALA A 162 24.85 -6.46 1.32
N GLY A 163 25.06 -6.66 2.63
CA GLY A 163 24.02 -7.09 3.56
C GLY A 163 22.79 -6.17 3.56
N GLN A 164 21.62 -6.75 3.89
CA GLN A 164 20.35 -6.02 3.91
C GLN A 164 20.45 -4.80 4.85
N SER A 165 20.45 -3.59 4.28
CA SER A 165 20.51 -2.36 5.07
C SER A 165 19.16 -2.06 5.71
N PRO A 166 19.06 -1.89 7.05
CA PRO A 166 17.81 -1.52 7.72
C PRO A 166 17.36 -0.08 7.40
N ARG A 167 18.10 0.63 6.55
CA ARG A 167 17.77 1.98 6.03
C ARG A 167 18.01 2.05 4.52
N ALA A 168 17.69 0.97 3.81
CA ALA A 168 17.59 0.96 2.36
C ALA A 168 16.52 1.95 1.86
N SER A 169 16.59 2.31 0.59
CA SER A 169 15.53 3.01 -0.12
C SER A 169 15.03 2.14 -1.27
N ALA A 170 13.72 2.09 -1.49
CA ALA A 170 13.09 1.28 -2.54
C ALA A 170 12.12 2.13 -3.37
N ILE A 171 11.88 1.77 -4.64
CA ILE A 171 10.92 2.43 -5.52
C ILE A 171 9.97 1.38 -6.09
N ASN A 172 8.73 1.37 -5.62
CA ASN A 172 7.70 0.42 -6.06
C ASN A 172 6.76 1.07 -7.08
N VAL A 173 6.24 0.23 -7.99
CA VAL A 173 5.06 0.55 -8.81
C VAL A 173 3.83 0.08 -8.04
N GLU A 174 2.97 1.01 -7.63
CA GLU A 174 1.74 0.68 -6.88
C GLU A 174 0.58 0.39 -7.85
N ARG A 175 0.55 1.13 -8.97
CA ARG A 175 -0.40 1.02 -10.10
C ARG A 175 0.26 1.49 -11.39
N ALA A 176 0.00 0.82 -12.52
CA ALA A 176 0.41 1.22 -13.86
C ALA A 176 -0.55 0.60 -14.88
N PHE A 177 -1.58 1.34 -15.30
CA PHE A 177 -2.65 0.81 -16.17
C PHE A 177 -3.13 1.82 -17.22
N ILE A 178 -3.75 1.29 -18.28
CA ILE A 178 -4.47 2.03 -19.32
C ILE A 178 -5.96 1.74 -19.18
N GLN A 179 -6.81 2.74 -19.41
CA GLN A 179 -8.26 2.61 -19.53
C GLN A 179 -8.74 3.23 -20.84
N PHE A 180 -9.63 2.52 -21.53
CA PHE A 180 -10.12 2.90 -22.87
C PHE A 180 -11.42 2.14 -23.18
N ALA A 181 -12.47 2.83 -23.63
CA ALA A 181 -13.75 2.21 -24.03
C ALA A 181 -14.34 1.17 -23.04
N GLY A 182 -14.20 1.42 -21.72
CA GLY A 182 -14.63 0.51 -20.64
C GLY A 182 -13.63 -0.61 -20.29
N ILE A 183 -12.62 -0.85 -21.14
CA ILE A 183 -11.50 -1.75 -20.84
C ILE A 183 -10.56 -1.09 -19.82
N THR A 184 -9.97 -1.89 -18.93
CA THR A 184 -8.82 -1.53 -18.09
C THR A 184 -7.77 -2.63 -18.17
N ALA A 185 -6.53 -2.28 -18.49
CA ALA A 185 -5.42 -3.23 -18.67
C ALA A 185 -4.12 -2.74 -18.00
N GLY A 186 -3.41 -3.62 -17.32
CA GLY A 186 -2.14 -3.34 -16.63
C GLY A 186 -2.18 -3.65 -15.14
N PHE A 187 -1.28 -3.07 -14.35
CA PHE A 187 -1.22 -3.30 -12.90
C PHE A 187 -2.16 -2.35 -12.16
N SER A 188 -3.19 -2.87 -11.51
CA SER A 188 -4.24 -2.09 -10.82
C SER A 188 -4.66 -2.78 -9.52
N ALA A 189 -5.47 -2.10 -8.70
CA ALA A 189 -6.23 -2.80 -7.67
C ALA A 189 -7.18 -3.81 -8.33
N SER A 190 -7.28 -5.00 -7.74
CA SER A 190 -8.27 -6.02 -8.13
C SER A 190 -9.69 -5.47 -8.09
N PHE A 191 -10.53 -5.89 -9.03
CA PHE A 191 -11.94 -5.52 -9.09
C PHE A 191 -12.81 -6.24 -8.04
N PHE A 192 -12.23 -7.11 -7.23
CA PHE A 192 -12.85 -7.62 -6.01
C PHE A 192 -12.79 -6.61 -4.86
N ASN A 193 -11.79 -5.71 -4.85
CA ASN A 193 -11.58 -4.79 -3.73
C ASN A 193 -12.73 -3.76 -3.66
N PHE A 194 -13.29 -3.54 -2.46
CA PHE A 194 -14.27 -2.47 -2.22
C PHE A 194 -13.67 -1.36 -1.35
N TYR A 195 -13.38 -1.67 -0.08
CA TYR A 195 -12.71 -0.74 0.82
C TYR A 195 -11.18 -0.78 0.62
N GLN A 196 -10.53 0.38 0.74
CA GLN A 196 -9.13 0.59 0.33
C GLN A 196 -8.28 1.30 1.41
N GLY A 197 -8.78 1.45 2.65
CA GLY A 197 -8.02 2.08 3.75
C GLY A 197 -8.09 3.61 3.86
N ASP A 198 -9.19 4.27 3.46
CA ASP A 198 -9.31 5.76 3.56
C ASP A 198 -9.73 6.30 4.94
N VAL A 199 -9.82 5.43 5.95
CA VAL A 199 -10.16 5.76 7.34
C VAL A 199 -9.00 5.54 8.32
N GLN A 200 -8.06 4.61 8.06
CA GLN A 200 -6.94 4.30 8.97
C GLN A 200 -5.61 4.98 8.57
N LEU A 201 -4.66 5.03 9.50
CA LEU A 201 -3.26 5.37 9.19
C LEU A 201 -2.43 4.11 8.85
N SER A 202 -2.64 3.01 9.58
CA SER A 202 -1.87 1.76 9.55
C SER A 202 -2.11 0.86 8.32
N GLY A 203 -2.97 1.26 7.39
CA GLY A 203 -3.32 0.47 6.21
C GLY A 203 -4.71 -0.17 6.29
N ASN A 204 -5.01 -1.10 5.39
CA ASN A 204 -6.34 -1.72 5.33
C ASN A 204 -6.49 -2.83 6.38
N PHE A 205 -7.68 -2.94 6.97
CA PHE A 205 -8.08 -4.03 7.87
C PHE A 205 -9.30 -4.83 7.38
N ALA A 206 -9.93 -4.41 6.28
CA ALA A 206 -10.91 -5.22 5.58
C ALA A 206 -10.26 -6.40 4.83
N ALA A 207 -11.11 -7.28 4.33
CA ALA A 207 -10.75 -8.20 3.26
C ALA A 207 -9.99 -7.46 2.13
N THR A 208 -9.02 -8.15 1.54
CA THR A 208 -7.78 -7.53 1.03
C THR A 208 -7.96 -6.39 0.01
N ALA A 209 -7.03 -5.43 0.04
CA ALA A 209 -6.89 -4.37 -0.97
C ALA A 209 -5.64 -4.62 -1.85
N ARG A 210 -5.60 -5.76 -2.55
CA ARG A 210 -4.44 -6.15 -3.38
C ARG A 210 -4.40 -5.44 -4.73
N SER A 211 -3.20 -5.04 -5.17
CA SER A 211 -2.91 -4.80 -6.59
C SER A 211 -2.48 -6.10 -7.28
N THR A 212 -2.81 -6.24 -8.56
CA THR A 212 -2.45 -7.37 -9.43
C THR A 212 -2.45 -6.90 -10.90
N THR A 213 -1.91 -7.71 -11.81
CA THR A 213 -2.07 -7.49 -13.25
C THR A 213 -3.49 -7.87 -13.66
N VAL A 214 -4.20 -6.97 -14.32
CA VAL A 214 -5.61 -7.16 -14.74
C VAL A 214 -5.78 -6.93 -16.24
N LEU A 215 -6.73 -7.68 -16.83
CA LEU A 215 -7.47 -7.29 -18.02
C LEU A 215 -8.95 -7.32 -17.67
N ALA A 216 -9.62 -6.17 -17.71
CA ALA A 216 -10.99 -6.01 -17.25
C ALA A 216 -11.85 -5.26 -18.25
N TYR A 217 -13.15 -5.51 -18.24
CA TYR A 217 -14.16 -4.72 -18.95
C TYR A 217 -15.26 -4.30 -17.97
N THR A 218 -15.56 -3.00 -17.93
CA THR A 218 -16.61 -2.41 -17.09
C THR A 218 -17.71 -1.80 -17.95
N ALA A 219 -18.92 -2.32 -17.79
CA ALA A 219 -20.14 -1.73 -18.35
C ALA A 219 -20.78 -0.79 -17.33
N SER A 220 -21.32 0.33 -17.81
CA SER A 220 -22.07 1.31 -16.99
C SER A 220 -23.50 1.43 -17.52
N PHE A 221 -24.49 1.28 -16.64
CA PHE A 221 -25.91 1.20 -17.01
C PHE A 221 -26.69 2.51 -16.76
N GLY A 222 -25.99 3.56 -16.33
CA GLY A 222 -26.61 4.80 -15.84
C GLY A 222 -27.04 4.70 -14.37
N SER A 223 -27.58 5.79 -13.82
CA SER A 223 -28.10 5.87 -12.43
C SER A 223 -27.13 5.37 -11.33
N GLY A 224 -25.83 5.44 -11.59
CA GLY A 224 -24.77 4.97 -10.68
C GLY A 224 -24.42 3.48 -10.78
N PHE A 225 -25.14 2.68 -11.58
CA PHE A 225 -24.92 1.24 -11.68
C PHE A 225 -23.84 0.88 -12.71
N SER A 226 -22.99 -0.08 -12.34
CA SER A 226 -21.99 -0.69 -13.21
C SER A 226 -21.77 -2.16 -12.89
N ALA A 227 -21.18 -2.88 -13.85
CA ALA A 227 -20.70 -4.24 -13.69
C ALA A 227 -19.30 -4.36 -14.29
N THR A 228 -18.39 -5.02 -13.58
CA THR A 228 -17.06 -5.37 -14.10
C THR A 228 -16.88 -6.87 -14.14
N VAL A 229 -16.22 -7.36 -15.19
CA VAL A 229 -15.53 -8.66 -15.21
C VAL A 229 -14.04 -8.43 -15.48
N SER A 230 -13.18 -9.16 -14.77
CA SER A 230 -11.73 -9.12 -14.93
C SER A 230 -11.11 -10.51 -14.93
N LEU A 231 -10.04 -10.64 -15.73
CA LEU A 231 -9.05 -11.69 -15.63
C LEU A 231 -7.86 -11.11 -14.86
N GLU A 232 -7.47 -11.75 -13.77
CA GLU A 232 -6.47 -11.24 -12.84
C GLU A 232 -5.33 -12.23 -12.62
N ASP A 233 -4.11 -11.74 -12.44
CA ASP A 233 -2.94 -12.60 -12.24
C ASP A 233 -3.01 -13.30 -10.87
N SER A 234 -3.21 -14.61 -10.95
CA SER A 234 -3.41 -15.52 -9.81
C SER A 234 -2.13 -15.87 -9.05
N MET A 235 -0.92 -15.52 -9.53
CA MET A 235 0.31 -15.62 -8.72
C MET A 235 0.17 -14.77 -7.46
N TYR A 236 -0.33 -13.53 -7.63
CA TYR A 236 -0.59 -12.62 -6.53
C TYR A 236 -1.70 -13.09 -5.57
N ARG A 237 -2.47 -14.13 -5.88
CA ARG A 237 -3.56 -14.61 -5.00
C ARG A 237 -3.20 -15.87 -4.21
N ARG A 238 -2.02 -16.46 -4.45
CA ARG A 238 -1.58 -17.73 -3.85
C ARG A 238 -0.84 -17.52 -2.54
N TYR A 239 -1.33 -18.14 -1.49
CA TYR A 239 -0.77 -17.99 -0.16
C TYR A 239 0.50 -18.85 0.00
N SER A 240 1.59 -18.25 0.49
CA SER A 240 2.87 -18.93 0.78
C SER A 240 3.62 -19.48 -0.45
N ASN A 241 3.55 -18.83 -1.62
CA ASN A 241 4.27 -19.25 -2.83
C ASN A 241 5.78 -18.89 -2.80
N SER A 242 6.51 -19.36 -1.79
CA SER A 242 7.93 -19.02 -1.55
C SER A 242 8.90 -19.77 -2.48
N ASP A 243 8.74 -19.59 -3.80
CA ASP A 243 9.38 -20.37 -4.88
C ASP A 243 10.90 -20.09 -5.02
N SER A 244 11.66 -20.60 -4.05
CA SER A 244 13.10 -20.37 -3.84
C SER A 244 13.97 -21.33 -4.67
N TRP A 245 14.49 -20.87 -5.80
CA TRP A 245 15.51 -21.63 -6.55
C TRP A 245 16.87 -21.59 -5.83
N TYR A 246 17.22 -22.67 -5.13
CA TYR A 246 18.60 -22.89 -4.65
C TYR A 246 19.41 -23.66 -5.69
N GLY A 247 20.15 -22.91 -6.51
CA GLY A 247 21.31 -23.41 -7.25
C GLY A 247 22.59 -22.88 -6.61
N THR A 248 23.25 -23.66 -5.76
CA THR A 248 24.54 -23.28 -5.17
C THR A 248 25.63 -23.29 -6.23
N ALA A 249 26.33 -22.16 -6.41
CA ALA A 249 27.56 -22.12 -7.19
C ALA A 249 28.62 -23.02 -6.51
N ALA A 250 29.01 -24.10 -7.18
CA ALA A 250 30.01 -25.03 -6.67
C ALA A 250 31.42 -24.43 -6.75
N VAL A 251 32.28 -24.80 -5.78
CA VAL A 251 33.72 -24.63 -5.92
C VAL A 251 34.21 -25.52 -7.10
N PRO A 252 35.12 -25.05 -7.96
CA PRO A 252 35.58 -25.83 -9.12
C PRO A 252 36.05 -27.25 -8.72
N GLY A 253 35.45 -28.26 -9.33
CA GLY A 253 35.79 -29.69 -9.13
C GLY A 253 34.75 -30.53 -8.40
N ALA A 254 33.72 -29.94 -7.77
CA ALA A 254 32.70 -30.69 -7.04
C ALA A 254 31.46 -31.03 -7.91
N LEU A 255 31.29 -32.31 -8.27
CA LEU A 255 30.04 -32.83 -8.85
C LEU A 255 29.01 -33.13 -7.76
N THR A 256 28.35 -32.10 -7.23
CA THR A 256 27.12 -32.27 -6.44
C THR A 256 25.90 -32.38 -7.37
N SER A 257 25.08 -33.41 -7.19
CA SER A 257 23.82 -33.57 -7.91
C SER A 257 22.83 -32.46 -7.53
N SER A 258 22.70 -31.46 -8.40
CA SER A 258 21.79 -30.32 -8.22
C SER A 258 20.33 -30.71 -8.47
N SER A 259 19.71 -31.37 -7.48
CA SER A 259 18.25 -31.48 -7.42
C SER A 259 17.66 -30.07 -7.43
N LEU A 260 16.84 -29.76 -8.45
CA LEU A 260 16.10 -28.50 -8.55
C LEU A 260 15.11 -28.39 -7.38
N GLN A 261 15.57 -27.79 -6.28
CA GLN A 261 14.85 -27.79 -5.00
C GLN A 261 13.71 -26.77 -5.00
N ARG A 262 12.61 -27.11 -5.70
CA ARG A 262 11.30 -26.48 -5.50
C ARG A 262 10.84 -26.71 -4.05
N PRO A 263 10.07 -25.79 -3.45
CA PRO A 263 10.23 -25.49 -2.03
C PRO A 263 9.15 -26.09 -1.13
N LEU A 264 9.39 -25.89 0.16
CA LEU A 264 8.68 -26.42 1.33
C LEU A 264 7.21 -25.95 1.49
N SER A 265 6.52 -25.47 0.45
CA SER A 265 5.08 -25.19 0.53
C SER A 265 4.29 -26.47 0.84
N GLY A 266 4.71 -27.59 0.27
CA GLY A 266 4.25 -28.96 0.58
C GLY A 266 4.63 -29.52 1.95
N ALA A 267 5.44 -28.82 2.76
CA ALA A 267 5.78 -29.26 4.11
C ALA A 267 4.58 -29.21 5.08
N GLN A 268 3.60 -28.35 4.78
CA GLN A 268 2.43 -28.09 5.61
C GLN A 268 1.17 -27.78 4.77
N GLY A 269 1.21 -27.96 3.45
CA GLY A 269 0.15 -27.51 2.54
C GLY A 269 0.22 -28.18 1.17
N MET A 270 -0.38 -27.54 0.17
CA MET A 270 -0.22 -27.92 -1.24
C MET A 270 1.03 -27.25 -1.83
N THR A 271 1.75 -27.96 -2.71
CA THR A 271 2.84 -27.36 -3.50
C THR A 271 2.26 -26.81 -4.81
N TYR A 272 2.30 -25.50 -5.02
CA TYR A 272 1.73 -24.91 -6.24
C TYR A 272 2.48 -25.32 -7.52
N ALA A 273 1.72 -25.78 -8.52
CA ALA A 273 2.17 -25.87 -9.90
C ALA A 273 1.98 -24.53 -10.63
N GLY A 274 2.62 -24.37 -11.79
CA GLY A 274 2.43 -23.19 -12.65
C GLY A 274 0.96 -22.91 -13.00
N GLN A 275 0.65 -21.64 -13.22
CA GLN A 275 -0.69 -21.16 -13.61
C GLN A 275 -1.17 -21.82 -14.91
N GLN A 276 -2.48 -21.89 -15.07
CA GLN A 276 -3.13 -22.34 -16.30
C GLN A 276 -4.41 -21.53 -16.57
N ILE A 277 -5.13 -21.14 -15.52
CA ILE A 277 -6.27 -20.22 -15.56
C ILE A 277 -5.93 -18.98 -14.71
N PRO A 278 -6.17 -17.74 -15.20
CA PRO A 278 -6.13 -16.54 -14.35
C PRO A 278 -7.29 -16.55 -13.35
N ASP A 279 -7.24 -15.72 -12.32
CA ASP A 279 -8.40 -15.58 -11.43
C ASP A 279 -9.49 -14.80 -12.17
N ILE A 280 -10.70 -15.37 -12.21
CA ILE A 280 -11.85 -14.74 -12.86
C ILE A 280 -12.63 -14.01 -11.77
N VAL A 281 -12.63 -12.69 -11.84
CA VAL A 281 -13.25 -11.80 -10.85
C VAL A 281 -14.40 -11.04 -11.50
N ALA A 282 -15.49 -10.85 -10.76
CA ALA A 282 -16.62 -10.05 -11.20
C ALA A 282 -17.19 -9.22 -10.04
N ASN A 283 -17.76 -8.06 -10.36
CA ASN A 283 -18.56 -7.28 -9.41
C ASN A 283 -19.80 -6.66 -10.08
N LEU A 284 -20.80 -6.39 -9.24
CA LEU A 284 -21.89 -5.45 -9.50
C LEU A 284 -21.75 -4.31 -8.49
N ARG A 285 -21.83 -3.07 -8.95
CA ARG A 285 -21.60 -1.87 -8.13
C ARG A 285 -22.68 -0.81 -8.37
N VAL A 286 -22.98 -0.05 -7.32
CA VAL A 286 -23.80 1.16 -7.38
C VAL A 286 -23.11 2.31 -6.63
N ASP A 287 -22.97 3.46 -7.28
CA ASP A 287 -22.45 4.73 -6.72
C ASP A 287 -23.53 5.83 -6.83
N GLN A 288 -24.04 6.31 -5.70
CA GLN A 288 -25.14 7.30 -5.63
C GLN A 288 -24.89 8.33 -4.52
N GLY A 289 -25.77 9.33 -4.38
CA GLY A 289 -25.59 10.42 -3.40
C GLY A 289 -25.47 9.94 -1.94
N TRP A 290 -26.18 8.87 -1.58
CA TRP A 290 -26.12 8.26 -0.24
C TRP A 290 -24.81 7.50 0.04
N GLY A 291 -23.99 7.23 -0.98
CA GLY A 291 -22.77 6.43 -0.86
C GLY A 291 -22.66 5.38 -1.97
N SER A 292 -22.10 4.21 -1.66
CA SER A 292 -21.96 3.13 -2.63
C SER A 292 -22.09 1.74 -2.02
N ALA A 293 -22.50 0.78 -2.84
CA ALA A 293 -22.50 -0.64 -2.50
C ALA A 293 -21.91 -1.47 -3.64
N GLN A 294 -21.37 -2.64 -3.29
CA GLN A 294 -20.78 -3.57 -4.23
C GLN A 294 -21.03 -5.00 -3.77
N VAL A 295 -21.32 -5.90 -4.71
CA VAL A 295 -21.26 -7.35 -4.52
C VAL A 295 -20.21 -7.88 -5.49
N MET A 296 -19.30 -8.73 -5.00
CA MET A 296 -18.18 -9.24 -5.78
C MET A 296 -17.99 -10.75 -5.59
N GLY A 297 -17.44 -11.40 -6.61
CA GLY A 297 -17.08 -12.81 -6.60
C GLY A 297 -15.75 -13.05 -7.32
N ALA A 298 -15.07 -14.14 -6.96
CA ALA A 298 -13.86 -14.59 -7.63
C ALA A 298 -13.81 -16.12 -7.74
N LEU A 299 -13.18 -16.62 -8.81
CA LEU A 299 -12.80 -18.02 -8.99
C LEU A 299 -11.26 -18.11 -9.04
N HIS A 300 -10.70 -19.06 -8.29
CA HIS A 300 -9.25 -19.25 -8.12
C HIS A 300 -8.82 -20.68 -8.46
N GLN A 301 -7.77 -20.87 -9.26
CA GLN A 301 -7.28 -22.21 -9.60
C GLN A 301 -6.19 -22.69 -8.64
N LEU A 302 -6.57 -23.64 -7.77
CA LEU A 302 -5.64 -24.44 -6.98
C LEU A 302 -5.15 -25.61 -7.81
N ARG A 303 -3.83 -25.84 -7.81
CA ARG A 303 -3.20 -26.86 -8.64
C ARG A 303 -1.95 -27.40 -7.98
N ASP A 304 -1.94 -28.70 -7.72
CA ASP A 304 -0.84 -29.37 -7.06
C ASP A 304 0.28 -29.76 -8.04
N PHE A 305 1.52 -29.54 -7.62
CA PHE A 305 2.73 -29.92 -8.33
C PHE A 305 3.16 -31.37 -8.03
N GLY A 306 2.71 -31.97 -6.92
CA GLY A 306 3.05 -33.34 -6.51
C GLY A 306 4.38 -33.42 -5.77
N TYR A 307 4.50 -32.71 -4.64
CA TYR A 307 5.62 -32.80 -3.70
C TYR A 307 5.06 -32.74 -2.28
N ALA A 308 5.51 -33.64 -1.40
CA ALA A 308 5.04 -33.73 -0.02
C ALA A 308 6.17 -33.62 1.00
N GLY A 309 5.92 -32.89 2.09
CA GLY A 309 6.77 -32.87 3.27
C GLY A 309 8.05 -32.05 3.15
N ILE A 310 8.90 -32.20 4.15
CA ILE A 310 10.19 -31.50 4.32
C ILE A 310 11.37 -32.17 3.62
N THR A 311 11.16 -33.31 2.94
CA THR A 311 12.20 -34.17 2.38
C THR A 311 12.46 -33.97 0.89
N ASN A 312 11.75 -33.03 0.24
CA ASN A 312 11.84 -32.74 -1.20
C ASN A 312 11.58 -33.96 -2.12
N VAL A 313 10.84 -34.98 -1.65
CA VAL A 313 10.52 -36.17 -2.44
C VAL A 313 9.30 -35.89 -3.33
N PRO A 314 9.38 -36.13 -4.65
CA PRO A 314 8.22 -36.05 -5.54
C PRO A 314 7.15 -37.07 -5.15
N THR A 315 5.89 -36.68 -5.23
CA THR A 315 4.72 -37.55 -4.96
C THR A 315 3.75 -37.55 -6.14
N ALA A 316 2.76 -38.44 -6.10
CA ALA A 316 1.61 -38.33 -6.98
C ALA A 316 0.94 -36.94 -6.80
N LYS A 317 0.48 -36.35 -7.91
CA LYS A 317 -0.22 -35.07 -7.90
C LYS A 317 -1.66 -35.27 -7.45
N ALA A 318 -2.13 -34.40 -6.57
CA ALA A 318 -3.54 -34.33 -6.18
C ALA A 318 -4.45 -33.68 -7.25
N GLY A 319 -3.86 -33.19 -8.35
CA GLY A 319 -4.56 -32.62 -9.50
C GLY A 319 -4.88 -31.13 -9.35
N ASP A 320 -6.10 -30.78 -9.74
CA ASP A 320 -6.60 -29.42 -9.89
C ASP A 320 -7.93 -29.26 -9.14
N LYS A 321 -8.17 -28.10 -8.53
CA LYS A 321 -9.41 -27.77 -7.82
C LYS A 321 -9.72 -26.28 -7.94
N MET A 322 -10.99 -25.94 -8.14
CA MET A 322 -11.43 -24.54 -8.08
C MET A 322 -11.73 -24.14 -6.64
N GLY A 323 -11.03 -23.11 -6.17
CA GLY A 323 -11.44 -22.30 -5.02
C GLY A 323 -12.28 -21.11 -5.48
N TRP A 324 -12.94 -20.44 -4.54
CA TRP A 324 -13.81 -19.31 -4.81
C TRP A 324 -13.90 -18.33 -3.64
N ALA A 325 -14.27 -17.09 -3.96
CA ALA A 325 -14.55 -16.02 -3.00
C ALA A 325 -15.89 -15.34 -3.34
N VAL A 326 -16.62 -14.90 -2.32
CA VAL A 326 -17.76 -13.96 -2.46
C VAL A 326 -17.66 -12.88 -1.40
N GLY A 327 -18.12 -11.68 -1.73
CA GLY A 327 -18.11 -10.55 -0.81
C GLY A 327 -19.18 -9.51 -1.10
N ALA A 328 -19.46 -8.71 -0.09
CA ALA A 328 -20.29 -7.52 -0.20
C ALA A 328 -19.65 -6.36 0.56
N GLY A 329 -19.80 -5.15 0.03
CA GLY A 329 -19.31 -3.91 0.61
C GLY A 329 -20.39 -2.82 0.57
N LEU A 330 -20.43 -2.00 1.62
CA LEU A 330 -21.29 -0.83 1.75
C LEU A 330 -20.48 0.35 2.28
N ARG A 331 -20.68 1.52 1.69
CA ARG A 331 -20.19 2.83 2.16
C ARG A 331 -21.39 3.77 2.20
N LEU A 332 -21.70 4.31 3.38
CA LEU A 332 -22.72 5.32 3.58
C LEU A 332 -22.05 6.67 3.81
N ASN A 333 -22.49 7.68 3.06
CA ASN A 333 -22.17 9.08 3.33
C ASN A 333 -23.12 9.54 4.46
N LEU A 334 -22.55 9.94 5.59
CA LEU A 334 -23.32 10.28 6.80
C LEU A 334 -23.33 11.81 7.04
N ASP A 335 -23.44 12.59 5.97
CA ASP A 335 -23.47 14.06 5.99
C ASP A 335 -24.56 14.68 6.90
N MET A 336 -25.55 13.87 7.31
CA MET A 336 -26.56 14.20 8.32
C MET A 336 -26.04 14.24 9.78
N LEU A 337 -24.87 13.67 10.05
CA LEU A 337 -24.17 13.75 11.35
C LEU A 337 -23.17 14.90 11.32
N ALA A 338 -22.19 14.84 10.42
CA ALA A 338 -21.35 15.95 10.01
C ALA A 338 -20.87 15.76 8.55
N ARG A 339 -20.58 16.87 7.87
CA ARG A 339 -20.20 16.83 6.45
C ARG A 339 -18.88 16.10 6.23
N GLY A 340 -18.89 15.07 5.38
CA GLY A 340 -17.73 14.22 5.08
C GLY A 340 -17.61 12.98 5.98
N ASP A 341 -18.53 12.78 6.92
CA ASP A 341 -18.65 11.57 7.72
C ASP A 341 -18.94 10.36 6.83
N VAL A 342 -18.32 9.22 7.15
CA VAL A 342 -18.58 7.96 6.44
C VAL A 342 -18.69 6.82 7.43
N LEU A 343 -19.61 5.91 7.15
CA LEU A 343 -19.57 4.53 7.65
C LEU A 343 -19.27 3.62 6.47
N TRP A 344 -18.35 2.68 6.64
CA TRP A 344 -18.17 1.58 5.70
C TRP A 344 -18.21 0.23 6.42
N LEU A 345 -18.63 -0.79 5.67
CA LEU A 345 -18.74 -2.18 6.06
C LEU A 345 -18.29 -3.05 4.87
N GLN A 346 -17.53 -4.11 5.12
CA GLN A 346 -17.21 -5.12 4.12
C GLN A 346 -17.20 -6.51 4.77
N GLY A 347 -17.80 -7.49 4.11
CA GLY A 347 -17.78 -8.90 4.51
C GLY A 347 -17.40 -9.79 3.33
N VAL A 348 -16.60 -10.83 3.59
CA VAL A 348 -16.10 -11.79 2.57
C VAL A 348 -16.10 -13.21 3.13
N TYR A 349 -16.43 -14.19 2.29
CA TYR A 349 -16.25 -15.62 2.53
C TYR A 349 -15.43 -16.25 1.39
N THR A 350 -14.57 -17.21 1.71
CA THR A 350 -13.71 -17.95 0.75
C THR A 350 -13.65 -19.44 1.08
N ASP A 351 -13.56 -20.26 0.04
CA ASP A 351 -13.21 -21.69 0.11
C ASP A 351 -12.10 -21.94 -0.92
N GLY A 352 -10.86 -22.13 -0.47
CA GLY A 352 -9.70 -22.33 -1.34
C GLY A 352 -9.15 -21.07 -2.04
N ALA A 353 -9.41 -19.87 -1.49
CA ALA A 353 -8.97 -18.59 -2.05
C ALA A 353 -8.68 -17.56 -0.93
N LEU A 354 -7.83 -17.93 0.04
CA LEU A 354 -7.69 -17.28 1.35
C LEU A 354 -7.32 -15.79 1.27
N ASP A 355 -6.41 -15.41 0.37
CA ASP A 355 -5.95 -14.01 0.22
C ASP A 355 -7.13 -13.02 0.03
N TYR A 356 -8.20 -13.44 -0.65
CA TYR A 356 -9.40 -12.63 -0.84
C TYR A 356 -10.12 -12.27 0.47
N ALA A 357 -10.17 -13.18 1.45
CA ALA A 357 -10.76 -12.92 2.77
C ALA A 357 -9.76 -12.32 3.76
N PHE A 358 -8.50 -12.77 3.71
CA PHE A 358 -7.47 -12.42 4.68
C PHE A 358 -6.07 -12.36 4.04
N GLY A 359 -5.50 -11.15 3.95
CA GLY A 359 -4.13 -10.94 3.50
C GLY A 359 -3.20 -10.57 4.66
N THR A 360 -2.08 -11.29 4.80
CA THR A 360 -0.96 -10.94 5.72
C THR A 360 -0.10 -9.77 5.25
N ALA A 361 -0.34 -9.28 4.02
CA ALA A 361 0.51 -8.33 3.34
C ALA A 361 -0.16 -6.94 3.22
N ASN A 362 -0.18 -6.17 4.31
CA ASN A 362 -0.15 -4.71 4.19
C ASN A 362 1.26 -4.33 3.64
N GLN A 363 1.38 -4.43 2.30
CA GLN A 363 2.58 -4.39 1.44
C GLN A 363 3.14 -5.76 1.00
N GLY A 364 2.68 -6.22 -0.17
CA GLY A 364 3.58 -6.68 -1.24
C GLY A 364 4.52 -7.88 -1.01
N GLY A 365 4.09 -8.95 -0.34
CA GLY A 365 4.90 -10.18 -0.27
C GLY A 365 4.16 -11.40 0.27
N ASP A 366 4.56 -12.59 -0.19
CA ASP A 366 3.88 -13.85 0.13
C ASP A 366 4.28 -14.37 1.53
N ARG A 367 3.74 -13.72 2.56
CA ARG A 367 3.94 -14.09 3.97
C ARG A 367 3.30 -15.46 4.28
N SER A 368 4.14 -16.49 4.27
CA SER A 368 3.81 -17.88 4.64
C SER A 368 3.26 -18.09 6.05
N THR A 369 3.43 -17.08 6.90
CA THR A 369 3.30 -17.13 8.36
C THR A 369 2.77 -15.79 8.86
N ILE A 370 1.81 -15.79 9.80
CA ILE A 370 1.57 -14.64 10.70
C ILE A 370 2.51 -14.82 11.89
N SER A 371 3.28 -13.80 12.24
CA SER A 371 4.19 -13.84 13.38
C SER A 371 3.67 -12.98 14.53
N GLY A 372 2.79 -13.54 15.36
CA GLY A 372 2.23 -12.85 16.53
C GLY A 372 1.10 -11.86 16.23
N ALA A 373 0.54 -11.27 17.29
CA ALA A 373 -0.48 -10.24 17.16
C ALA A 373 0.10 -8.98 16.50
N GLY A 374 -0.59 -8.39 15.52
CA GLY A 374 -0.05 -7.26 14.75
C GLY A 374 1.10 -7.65 13.80
N ASN A 375 1.35 -8.95 13.62
CA ASN A 375 2.56 -9.49 12.98
C ASN A 375 3.88 -9.02 13.63
N LEU A 376 3.89 -8.90 14.96
CA LEU A 376 5.08 -8.57 15.73
C LEU A 376 5.95 -9.82 16.02
N ALA A 377 6.91 -10.12 15.13
CA ALA A 377 7.77 -11.29 15.18
C ALA A 377 8.86 -11.30 16.30
N GLY A 378 8.43 -11.20 17.56
CA GLY A 378 9.29 -11.39 18.73
C GLY A 378 9.78 -12.83 18.94
N THR A 379 10.85 -13.01 19.71
CA THR A 379 11.52 -14.30 19.99
C THR A 379 10.61 -15.38 20.59
N ASN A 380 9.45 -15.01 21.13
CA ASN A 380 8.42 -15.94 21.58
C ASN A 380 7.03 -15.47 21.12
N ALA A 381 6.87 -15.11 19.85
CA ALA A 381 5.59 -14.76 19.24
C ALA A 381 4.78 -16.00 18.79
N LEU A 382 3.46 -15.88 18.77
CA LEU A 382 2.55 -16.91 18.25
C LEU A 382 2.63 -16.95 16.71
N ASN A 383 3.52 -17.80 16.20
CA ASN A 383 3.78 -17.96 14.77
C ASN A 383 2.84 -19.00 14.14
N THR A 384 1.98 -18.59 13.21
CA THR A 384 0.96 -19.45 12.59
C THR A 384 1.11 -19.51 11.07
N GLN A 385 1.27 -20.69 10.49
CA GLN A 385 1.34 -20.85 9.03
C GLN A 385 -0.06 -21.03 8.42
N LEU A 386 -0.28 -20.38 7.28
CA LEU A 386 -1.55 -20.35 6.57
C LEU A 386 -1.34 -20.74 5.10
N ARG A 387 -2.34 -21.38 4.50
CA ARG A 387 -2.38 -21.84 3.09
C ARG A 387 -3.82 -21.73 2.59
N ASP A 388 -4.02 -21.71 1.27
CA ASP A 388 -5.34 -21.87 0.64
C ASP A 388 -5.82 -23.33 0.63
N ALA A 389 -4.88 -24.28 0.68
CA ALA A 389 -5.17 -25.71 0.65
C ALA A 389 -4.01 -26.57 1.17
N ALA A 390 -4.35 -27.82 1.53
CA ALA A 390 -3.41 -28.90 1.84
C ALA A 390 -3.74 -30.16 1.01
N VAL A 391 -2.71 -30.92 0.64
CA VAL A 391 -2.90 -32.25 0.02
C VAL A 391 -2.97 -33.30 1.13
N ILE A 392 -4.12 -33.96 1.25
CA ILE A 392 -4.39 -34.95 2.30
C ILE A 392 -4.97 -36.20 1.64
N LEU A 393 -4.33 -37.35 1.88
CA LEU A 393 -4.67 -38.64 1.26
C LEU A 393 -4.79 -38.58 -0.29
N GLY A 394 -3.97 -37.73 -0.92
CA GLY A 394 -3.96 -37.54 -2.38
C GLY A 394 -5.02 -36.59 -2.93
N ALA A 395 -5.80 -35.90 -2.08
CA ALA A 395 -6.83 -34.94 -2.50
C ALA A 395 -6.55 -33.51 -1.99
N ILE A 396 -6.92 -32.50 -2.79
CA ILE A 396 -6.82 -31.08 -2.40
C ILE A 396 -7.97 -30.73 -1.44
N GLN A 397 -7.66 -30.64 -0.15
CA GLN A 397 -8.57 -30.09 0.85
C GLN A 397 -8.34 -28.58 0.98
N THR A 398 -9.43 -27.81 0.98
CA THR A 398 -9.40 -26.35 0.90
C THR A 398 -9.62 -25.69 2.24
N THR A 399 -8.87 -24.62 2.48
CA THR A 399 -9.02 -23.72 3.62
C THR A 399 -10.29 -22.91 3.44
N LYS A 400 -11.08 -22.79 4.51
CA LYS A 400 -12.25 -21.94 4.55
C LYS A 400 -11.95 -20.72 5.41
N ALA A 401 -12.40 -19.56 4.96
CA ALA A 401 -12.26 -18.36 5.77
C ALA A 401 -13.43 -17.42 5.54
N TRP A 402 -13.70 -16.60 6.55
CA TRP A 402 -14.54 -15.43 6.42
C TRP A 402 -13.96 -14.27 7.21
N SER A 403 -14.22 -13.06 6.74
CA SER A 403 -13.86 -11.84 7.44
C SER A 403 -14.97 -10.80 7.34
N ILE A 404 -15.04 -9.96 8.37
CA ILE A 404 -15.89 -8.78 8.43
C ILE A 404 -15.07 -7.62 8.95
N ALA A 405 -15.27 -6.44 8.40
CA ALA A 405 -14.63 -5.22 8.85
C ALA A 405 -15.54 -4.02 8.67
N ALA A 406 -15.38 -3.03 9.54
CA ALA A 406 -16.12 -1.78 9.49
C ALA A 406 -15.28 -0.62 9.98
N GLY A 407 -15.67 0.60 9.59
CA GLY A 407 -15.09 1.82 10.13
C GLY A 407 -16.01 3.01 9.96
N PHE A 408 -16.08 3.83 11.01
CA PHE A 408 -16.80 5.08 11.05
C PHE A 408 -15.81 6.24 11.24
N ARG A 409 -16.01 7.34 10.50
CA ARG A 409 -15.23 8.57 10.59
C ARG A 409 -16.16 9.75 10.83
N HIS A 410 -15.85 10.56 11.84
CA HIS A 410 -16.60 11.75 12.24
C HIS A 410 -15.74 13.02 12.14
N PHE A 411 -16.30 14.10 11.59
CA PHE A 411 -15.72 15.44 11.56
C PHE A 411 -16.29 16.33 12.67
N TRP A 412 -15.52 16.48 13.76
CA TRP A 412 -15.82 17.45 14.84
C TRP A 412 -15.75 18.91 14.34
N THR A 413 -14.84 19.18 13.40
CA THR A 413 -14.76 20.42 12.64
C THR A 413 -14.25 20.10 11.23
N PRO A 414 -14.35 20.99 10.23
CA PRO A 414 -13.78 20.77 8.90
C PRO A 414 -12.26 20.49 8.89
N ALA A 415 -11.54 20.82 9.98
CA ALA A 415 -10.12 20.60 10.15
C ALA A 415 -9.78 19.51 11.19
N LEU A 416 -10.74 18.88 11.87
CA LEU A 416 -10.48 17.88 12.91
C LEU A 416 -11.46 16.71 12.77
N ARG A 417 -10.91 15.53 12.47
CA ARG A 417 -11.65 14.30 12.26
C ARG A 417 -11.11 13.17 13.14
N SER A 418 -11.99 12.33 13.67
CA SER A 418 -11.62 11.10 14.37
C SER A 418 -12.28 9.90 13.71
N SER A 419 -11.67 8.73 13.88
CA SER A 419 -12.20 7.49 13.34
C SER A 419 -12.16 6.36 14.36
N VAL A 420 -13.12 5.44 14.26
CA VAL A 420 -13.13 4.15 14.96
C VAL A 420 -13.36 3.05 13.93
N PHE A 421 -12.61 1.96 14.03
CA PHE A 421 -12.63 0.87 13.05
C PHE A 421 -12.22 -0.45 13.69
N GLY A 422 -12.53 -1.55 13.01
CA GLY A 422 -12.06 -2.86 13.39
C GLY A 422 -12.36 -3.92 12.36
N SER A 423 -11.80 -5.10 12.56
CA SER A 423 -12.09 -6.28 11.76
C SER A 423 -11.98 -7.56 12.57
N TYR A 424 -12.66 -8.60 12.10
CA TYR A 424 -12.57 -9.96 12.61
C TYR A 424 -12.46 -10.91 11.42
N SER A 425 -11.62 -11.93 11.54
CA SER A 425 -11.42 -12.99 10.54
C SER A 425 -11.35 -14.34 11.25
N ASN A 426 -12.01 -15.35 10.67
CA ASN A 426 -11.89 -16.76 11.06
C ASN A 426 -11.35 -17.54 9.86
N ILE A 427 -10.34 -18.38 10.11
CA ILE A 427 -9.67 -19.19 9.09
C ILE A 427 -9.63 -20.62 9.60
N ASP A 428 -10.46 -21.48 9.04
CA ASP A 428 -10.56 -22.90 9.35
C ASP A 428 -9.70 -23.67 8.34
N GLN A 429 -8.62 -24.29 8.82
CA GLN A 429 -7.66 -24.99 7.96
C GLN A 429 -8.11 -26.44 7.69
N PRO A 430 -7.59 -27.11 6.65
CA PRO A 430 -7.94 -28.50 6.36
C PRO A 430 -7.73 -29.44 7.56
N ALA A 431 -8.78 -30.18 7.93
CA ALA A 431 -8.75 -31.14 9.02
C ALA A 431 -7.70 -32.24 8.74
N ALA A 432 -7.02 -32.69 9.80
CA ALA A 432 -5.87 -33.61 9.73
C ALA A 432 -4.62 -33.07 8.96
N SER A 433 -4.58 -31.77 8.61
CA SER A 433 -3.31 -31.10 8.31
C SER A 433 -2.53 -30.76 9.60
N THR A 434 -1.29 -30.30 9.43
CA THR A 434 -0.48 -29.71 10.51
C THR A 434 -0.73 -28.21 10.71
N LEU A 435 -1.60 -27.60 9.90
CA LEU A 435 -1.95 -26.18 9.98
C LEU A 435 -2.93 -25.91 11.12
N TRP A 436 -2.93 -24.68 11.60
CA TRP A 436 -3.73 -24.27 12.75
C TRP A 436 -4.90 -23.40 12.30
N ASP A 437 -6.06 -23.59 12.94
CA ASP A 437 -7.17 -22.66 12.77
C ASP A 437 -6.76 -21.33 13.39
N VAL A 438 -7.04 -20.22 12.70
CA VAL A 438 -6.66 -18.87 13.15
C VAL A 438 -7.88 -17.98 13.23
N LYS A 439 -8.06 -17.34 14.37
CA LYS A 439 -8.92 -16.17 14.53
C LYS A 439 -8.04 -14.94 14.69
N TYR A 440 -8.30 -13.91 13.90
CA TYR A 440 -7.56 -12.65 13.96
C TYR A 440 -8.56 -11.51 14.06
N TRP A 441 -8.37 -10.61 15.01
CA TRP A 441 -9.20 -9.40 15.10
C TRP A 441 -8.41 -8.16 15.46
N THR A 442 -8.95 -7.02 15.03
CA THR A 442 -8.36 -5.70 15.23
C THR A 442 -9.44 -4.72 15.67
N VAL A 443 -9.07 -3.77 16.52
CA VAL A 443 -9.87 -2.57 16.81
C VAL A 443 -8.91 -1.40 16.95
N GLY A 444 -9.27 -0.25 16.39
CA GLY A 444 -8.42 0.93 16.48
C GLY A 444 -9.19 2.23 16.40
N VAL A 445 -8.53 3.28 16.87
CA VAL A 445 -9.03 4.66 16.85
C VAL A 445 -7.94 5.60 16.38
N ASN A 446 -8.32 6.62 15.62
CA ASN A 446 -7.42 7.70 15.23
C ASN A 446 -8.06 9.07 15.39
N THR A 447 -7.21 10.10 15.39
CA THR A 447 -7.59 11.50 15.24
C THR A 447 -6.58 12.18 14.34
N ILE A 448 -7.09 12.94 13.36
CA ILE A 448 -6.32 13.64 12.35
C ILE A 448 -6.74 15.10 12.33
N TRP A 449 -5.76 15.98 12.51
CA TRP A 449 -5.90 17.43 12.41
C TRP A 449 -5.30 17.92 11.10
N SER A 450 -6.04 18.78 10.40
CA SER A 450 -5.70 19.34 9.10
C SER A 450 -5.55 20.86 9.19
N PRO A 451 -4.48 21.39 9.82
CA PRO A 451 -4.35 22.81 10.12
C PRO A 451 -4.38 23.73 8.90
N VAL A 452 -3.93 23.23 7.74
CA VAL A 452 -4.00 23.90 6.44
C VAL A 452 -4.36 22.90 5.35
N ARG A 453 -4.92 23.39 4.24
CA ARG A 453 -5.42 22.57 3.12
C ARG A 453 -4.38 21.55 2.63
N ASN A 454 -4.72 20.27 2.76
CA ASN A 454 -3.91 19.08 2.47
C ASN A 454 -2.55 18.97 3.21
N LEU A 455 -2.42 19.51 4.42
CA LEU A 455 -1.51 18.99 5.45
C LEU A 455 -2.34 18.22 6.47
N ASP A 456 -2.00 16.98 6.75
CA ASP A 456 -2.60 16.12 7.78
C ASP A 456 -1.56 15.77 8.85
N LEU A 457 -1.95 15.93 10.12
CA LEU A 457 -1.21 15.53 11.32
C LEU A 457 -2.08 14.53 12.09
N GLY A 458 -1.68 13.26 12.13
CA GLY A 458 -2.51 12.17 12.64
C GLY A 458 -1.85 11.35 13.75
N VAL A 459 -2.66 10.89 14.70
CA VAL A 459 -2.28 9.87 15.70
C VAL A 459 -3.31 8.75 15.68
N GLU A 460 -2.85 7.51 15.73
CA GLU A 460 -3.65 6.29 15.72
C GLU A 460 -3.13 5.28 16.74
N VAL A 461 -4.04 4.53 17.36
CA VAL A 461 -3.75 3.39 18.23
C VAL A 461 -4.64 2.22 17.81
N VAL A 462 -4.01 1.07 17.58
CA VAL A 462 -4.68 -0.18 17.18
C VAL A 462 -4.33 -1.28 18.17
N TYR A 463 -5.33 -2.03 18.62
CA TYR A 463 -5.13 -3.33 19.27
C TYR A 463 -5.34 -4.45 18.25
N HIS A 464 -4.43 -5.40 18.26
CA HIS A 464 -4.49 -6.63 17.48
C HIS A 464 -4.56 -7.84 18.43
N ASN A 465 -5.27 -8.87 18.00
CA ASN A 465 -5.34 -10.14 18.71
C ASN A 465 -5.32 -11.30 17.72
N ILE A 466 -4.54 -12.33 18.02
CA ILE A 466 -4.51 -13.59 17.29
C ILE A 466 -4.79 -14.73 18.25
N GLN A 467 -5.71 -15.61 17.90
CA GLN A 467 -5.94 -16.90 18.55
C GLN A 467 -5.63 -18.01 17.53
N ALA A 468 -4.89 -19.03 17.95
CA ALA A 468 -4.48 -20.13 17.09
C ALA A 468 -4.67 -21.48 17.79
N ARG A 469 -5.19 -22.47 17.06
CA ARG A 469 -5.55 -23.79 17.60
C ARG A 469 -5.12 -24.90 16.65
N GLN A 470 -4.48 -25.94 17.18
CA GLN A 470 -4.15 -27.15 16.42
C GLN A 470 -5.41 -27.98 16.10
N GLN A 471 -5.38 -28.77 15.02
CA GLN A 471 -6.49 -29.66 14.64
C GLN A 471 -6.88 -30.71 15.71
N ASN A 472 -5.96 -31.01 16.65
CA ASN A 472 -6.19 -31.87 17.82
C ASN A 472 -6.79 -31.13 19.04
N GLY A 473 -7.11 -29.83 18.91
CA GLY A 473 -7.65 -28.98 19.97
C GLY A 473 -6.60 -28.34 20.89
N LEU A 474 -5.31 -28.70 20.79
CA LEU A 474 -4.26 -28.17 21.66
C LEU A 474 -3.87 -26.73 21.30
N PRO A 475 -3.41 -25.93 22.29
CA PRO A 475 -2.77 -24.65 22.04
C PRO A 475 -1.47 -24.83 21.26
N ALA A 476 -1.09 -23.80 20.50
CA ALA A 476 0.20 -23.74 19.81
C ALA A 476 1.38 -23.82 20.78
N LEU A 477 2.45 -24.52 20.37
CA LEU A 477 3.74 -24.56 21.06
C LEU A 477 4.68 -23.52 20.45
N ILE A 478 5.16 -22.58 21.25
CA ILE A 478 6.12 -21.55 20.83
C ILE A 478 7.54 -22.01 21.16
N THR A 479 8.32 -22.31 20.12
CA THR A 479 9.79 -22.43 20.21
C THR A 479 10.45 -21.05 20.13
N PRO A 480 11.62 -20.85 20.78
CA PRO A 480 12.42 -21.83 21.53
C PRO A 480 12.03 -21.98 23.02
N SER A 481 11.11 -21.17 23.56
CA SER A 481 10.75 -21.27 25.00
C SER A 481 9.97 -22.52 25.39
N ASN A 482 9.45 -23.28 24.40
CA ASN A 482 8.56 -24.42 24.59
C ASN A 482 7.31 -24.07 25.43
N THR A 483 6.82 -22.83 25.29
CA THR A 483 5.61 -22.37 25.98
C THR A 483 4.36 -22.60 25.14
N PHE A 484 3.30 -23.12 25.76
CA PHE A 484 2.01 -23.25 25.10
C PHE A 484 1.25 -21.91 25.16
N ARG A 485 0.84 -21.39 23.99
CA ARG A 485 0.08 -20.14 23.86
C ARG A 485 -0.95 -20.26 22.75
N GLY A 486 -2.22 -20.43 23.13
CA GLY A 486 -3.33 -20.42 22.16
C GLY A 486 -3.77 -19.02 21.71
N GLN A 487 -3.31 -17.95 22.35
CA GLN A 487 -3.73 -16.57 22.06
C GLN A 487 -2.65 -15.54 22.41
N GLU A 488 -2.55 -14.48 21.61
CA GLU A 488 -1.65 -13.35 21.80
C GLU A 488 -2.34 -12.03 21.43
N GLY A 489 -1.91 -10.92 22.02
CA GLY A 489 -2.44 -9.59 21.73
C GLY A 489 -1.37 -8.51 21.83
N ALA A 490 -1.50 -7.45 21.02
CA ALA A 490 -0.53 -6.37 20.91
C ALA A 490 -1.19 -5.02 20.63
N TRP A 491 -0.62 -3.95 21.17
CA TRP A 491 -0.97 -2.58 20.84
C TRP A 491 0.07 -1.99 19.88
N VAL A 492 -0.36 -1.30 18.84
CA VAL A 492 0.50 -0.57 17.88
C VAL A 492 0.06 0.89 17.85
N GLY A 493 1.00 1.81 18.02
CA GLY A 493 0.77 3.25 17.88
C GLY A 493 1.37 3.78 16.58
N THR A 494 0.70 4.72 15.90
CA THR A 494 1.23 5.41 14.71
C THR A 494 1.02 6.91 14.82
N ILE A 495 2.07 7.68 14.58
CA ILE A 495 2.03 9.13 14.37
C ILE A 495 2.41 9.42 12.92
N ARG A 496 1.55 10.16 12.19
CA ARG A 496 1.74 10.50 10.77
C ARG A 496 1.79 12.01 10.56
N VAL A 497 2.72 12.45 9.73
CA VAL A 497 2.72 13.77 9.09
C VAL A 497 2.64 13.57 7.58
N GLN A 498 1.61 14.11 6.92
CA GLN A 498 1.44 13.96 5.47
C GLN A 498 1.06 15.28 4.78
N ARG A 499 1.84 15.65 3.76
CA ARG A 499 1.55 16.76 2.85
C ARG A 499 1.14 16.20 1.49
N ASN A 500 -0.10 16.41 1.08
CA ASN A 500 -0.58 16.08 -0.27
C ASN A 500 -0.44 17.30 -1.19
N PHE A 501 -0.18 17.05 -2.47
CA PHE A 501 -0.05 18.04 -3.55
C PHE A 501 -0.81 17.58 -4.80
#